data_AF-B8JGH2-F1
#
_entry.id   AF-B8JGH2-F1
#
_cell.length_a   1.000
_cell.length_b   1.000
_cell.length_c   1.000
_cell.angle_alpha   90.00
_cell.angle_beta   90.00
_cell.angle_gamma   90.00
#
_symmetry.space_group_name_H-M   'P 1'
#
loop_
_entity.id
_entity.type
_entity.pdbx_description
1 polymer ?
#
loop_
_entity_poly.entity_id
_entity_poly.type
_entity_poly.pdbx_seq_one_letter_code
_entity_poly.pdbx_strand_id
1 'polypeptide(L)'
;MRRAEQGWRAFYRTDAWRRRRTEQLAHEPTCRSCGTDRQLQAAHVGVTPKEWEAFITAPLQTLCIRCHARSRAAENWRGGG
;
A
#
# COMPACT_ATOMS: atom_id res chain seq x y z
N MET A 1 -20.25 5.74 15.84
CA MET A 1 -19.52 5.62 14.56
C MET A 1 -18.03 5.37 14.83
N ARG A 2 -17.59 4.12 14.99
CA ARG A 2 -16.19 3.73 15.34
C ARG A 2 -15.68 2.44 14.66
N ARG A 3 -16.43 1.89 13.69
CA ARG A 3 -16.13 0.57 13.08
C ARG A 3 -15.19 0.64 11.87
N ALA A 4 -15.24 1.71 11.06
CA ALA A 4 -14.44 1.83 9.84
C ALA A 4 -12.94 2.03 10.11
N GLU A 5 -12.57 2.83 11.12
CA GLU A 5 -11.15 3.11 11.44
C GLU A 5 -10.40 1.90 12.01
N GLN A 6 -11.10 0.95 12.62
CA GLN A 6 -10.50 -0.27 13.16
C GLN A 6 -10.30 -1.37 12.10
N GLY A 7 -11.06 -1.34 11.00
CA GLY A 7 -11.06 -2.38 9.97
C GLY A 7 -9.77 -2.46 9.17
N TRP A 8 -9.26 -1.33 8.68
CA TRP A 8 -8.07 -1.33 7.81
C TRP A 8 -6.77 -1.66 8.55
N ARG A 9 -6.65 -1.29 9.83
CA ARG A 9 -5.50 -1.72 10.66
C ARG A 9 -5.55 -3.22 10.95
N ALA A 10 -6.76 -3.77 11.14
CA ALA A 10 -6.95 -5.20 11.30
C ALA A 10 -6.63 -5.96 10.01
N PHE A 11 -6.95 -5.40 8.84
CA PHE A 11 -6.61 -5.97 7.53
C PHE A 11 -5.15 -6.34 7.41
N TYR A 12 -4.26 -5.42 7.79
CA TYR A 12 -2.82 -5.60 7.70
C TYR A 12 -2.27 -6.72 8.62
N ARG A 13 -3.11 -7.25 9.53
CA ARG A 13 -2.78 -8.39 10.38
C ARG A 13 -3.31 -9.72 9.84
N THR A 14 -4.16 -9.70 8.82
CA THR A 14 -4.75 -10.91 8.23
C THR A 14 -3.75 -11.69 7.38
N ASP A 15 -3.96 -13.01 7.27
CA ASP A 15 -3.13 -13.86 6.41
C ASP A 15 -3.31 -13.55 4.93
N ALA A 16 -4.51 -13.11 4.53
CA ALA A 16 -4.77 -12.62 3.17
C ALA A 16 -3.82 -11.47 2.80
N TRP A 17 -3.67 -10.46 3.68
CA TRP A 17 -2.70 -9.39 3.45
C TRP A 17 -1.26 -9.89 3.44
N ARG A 18 -0.86 -10.70 4.42
CA ARG A 18 0.51 -11.22 4.50
C ARG A 18 0.91 -11.98 3.23
N ARG A 19 0.01 -12.82 2.71
CA ARG A 19 0.21 -13.56 1.47
C ARG A 19 0.40 -12.62 0.28
N ARG A 20 -0.54 -11.69 0.06
CA ARG A 20 -0.47 -10.71 -1.04
C ARG A 20 0.81 -9.86 -0.97
N ARG A 21 1.19 -9.43 0.24
CA ARG A 21 2.43 -8.68 0.47
C ARG A 21 3.65 -9.51 0.08
N THR A 22 3.74 -10.76 0.51
CA THR A 22 4.87 -11.64 0.20
C THR A 22 4.95 -11.94 -1.30
N GLU A 23 3.82 -12.27 -1.93
CA GLU A 23 3.74 -12.51 -3.37
C GLU A 23 4.18 -11.28 -4.18
N GLN A 24 3.74 -10.08 -3.80
CA GLN A 24 4.14 -8.83 -4.46
C GLN A 24 5.66 -8.58 -4.33
N LEU A 25 6.22 -8.75 -3.12
CA LEU A 25 7.64 -8.51 -2.89
C LEU A 25 8.54 -9.57 -3.57
N ALA A 26 8.02 -10.79 -3.76
CA ALA A 26 8.71 -11.84 -4.51
C ALA A 26 8.66 -11.59 -6.02
N HIS A 27 7.51 -11.17 -6.55
CA HIS A 27 7.36 -10.84 -7.97
C HIS A 27 8.17 -9.59 -8.34
N GLU A 28 8.17 -8.57 -7.48
CA GLU A 28 8.84 -7.30 -7.75
C GLU A 28 9.86 -7.04 -6.63
N PRO A 29 11.08 -7.62 -6.75
CA PRO A 29 12.12 -7.57 -5.71
C PRO A 29 12.89 -6.25 -5.68
N THR A 30 12.44 -5.24 -6.42
CA THR A 30 13.04 -3.89 -6.45
C THR A 30 11.94 -2.83 -6.41
N CYS A 31 12.30 -1.62 -5.98
CA CYS A 31 11.39 -0.49 -5.97
C CYS A 31 11.01 -0.13 -7.41
N ARG A 32 9.73 -0.22 -7.76
CA ARG A 32 9.20 0.16 -9.08
C ARG A 32 9.59 1.58 -9.51
N SER A 33 9.75 2.49 -8.55
CA SER A 33 10.06 3.89 -8.83
C SER A 33 11.55 4.21 -8.96
N CYS A 34 12.45 3.47 -8.33
CA CYS A 34 13.88 3.84 -8.31
C CYS A 34 14.87 2.68 -8.42
N GLY A 35 14.39 1.43 -8.55
CA GLY A 35 15.22 0.24 -8.77
C GLY A 35 15.98 -0.28 -7.54
N THR A 36 15.92 0.37 -6.37
CA THR A 36 16.59 -0.15 -5.16
C THR A 36 15.95 -1.44 -4.67
N ASP A 37 16.75 -2.34 -4.10
CA ASP A 37 16.34 -3.58 -3.42
C ASP A 37 16.20 -3.42 -1.89
N ARG A 38 16.42 -2.21 -1.35
CA ARG A 38 16.46 -1.97 0.09
C ARG A 38 15.17 -1.37 0.63
N GLN A 39 14.81 -1.79 1.84
CA GLN A 39 13.69 -1.24 2.61
C GLN A 39 12.37 -1.22 1.82
N LEU A 40 12.03 -2.37 1.22
CA LEU A 40 10.87 -2.52 0.36
C LEU A 40 9.58 -2.77 1.15
N GLN A 41 8.48 -2.27 0.62
CA GLN A 41 7.13 -2.55 1.10
C GLN A 41 6.15 -2.64 -0.08
N ALA A 42 5.11 -3.45 0.11
CA ALA A 42 3.96 -3.45 -0.79
C ALA A 42 3.06 -2.26 -0.45
N ALA A 43 2.83 -1.40 -1.43
CA ALA A 43 1.98 -0.22 -1.32
C ALA A 43 0.74 -0.39 -2.22
N HIS A 44 -0.43 0.04 -1.73
CA HIS A 44 -1.64 0.10 -2.55
C HIS A 44 -1.51 1.19 -3.62
N VAL A 45 -2.06 0.94 -4.80
CA VAL A 45 -2.04 1.88 -5.92
C VAL A 45 -3.40 2.56 -6.06
N GLY A 46 -3.44 3.89 -5.97
CA GLY A 46 -4.59 4.70 -6.39
C GLY A 46 -5.86 4.52 -5.58
N VAL A 47 -5.77 3.96 -4.37
CA VAL A 47 -6.91 3.76 -3.46
C VAL A 47 -6.58 4.23 -2.06
N THR A 48 -7.60 4.68 -1.34
CA THR A 48 -7.47 5.02 0.08
C THR A 48 -8.24 4.03 0.95
N PRO A 49 -7.87 3.85 2.24
CA PRO A 49 -8.63 3.01 3.16
C PRO A 49 -10.09 3.42 3.37
N LYS A 50 -10.50 4.61 2.88
CA LYS A 50 -11.89 5.09 2.94
C LYS A 50 -12.80 4.29 1.98
N GLU A 51 -12.24 3.71 0.93
CA GLU A 51 -12.93 2.88 -0.06
C GLU A 51 -12.65 1.41 0.24
N TRP A 52 -13.20 0.90 1.34
CA TRP A 52 -12.79 -0.37 1.93
C TRP A 52 -12.86 -1.57 0.97
N GLU A 53 -13.94 -1.70 0.21
CA GLU A 53 -14.15 -2.79 -0.75
C GLU A 53 -13.11 -2.76 -1.88
N ALA A 54 -12.78 -1.57 -2.38
CA ALA A 54 -11.74 -1.38 -3.38
C ALA A 54 -10.35 -1.60 -2.78
N PHE A 55 -10.13 -1.15 -1.55
CA PHE A 55 -8.85 -1.21 -0.86
C PHE A 55 -8.37 -2.65 -0.65
N ILE A 56 -9.26 -3.56 -0.21
CA ILE A 56 -8.88 -4.96 0.06
C ILE A 56 -8.54 -5.77 -1.19
N THR A 57 -8.94 -5.32 -2.38
CA THR A 57 -8.67 -5.98 -3.67
C THR A 57 -7.71 -5.20 -4.56
N ALA A 58 -7.41 -3.94 -4.23
CA ALA A 58 -6.61 -3.05 -5.05
C ALA A 58 -5.21 -3.61 -5.37
N PRO A 59 -4.70 -3.35 -6.58
CA PRO A 59 -3.36 -3.79 -6.97
C PRO A 59 -2.28 -3.19 -6.06
N LEU A 60 -1.20 -3.94 -5.92
CA LEU A 60 -0.03 -3.55 -5.13
C LEU A 60 1.14 -3.21 -6.06
N GLN A 61 2.06 -2.40 -5.54
CA GLN A 61 3.37 -2.16 -6.12
C GLN A 61 4.44 -2.22 -5.03
N THR A 62 5.65 -2.62 -5.39
CA THR A 62 6.79 -2.60 -4.48
C THR A 62 7.46 -1.22 -4.53
N LEU A 63 7.54 -0.56 -3.38
CA LEU A 63 8.24 0.71 -3.22
C LEU A 63 9.20 0.66 -2.04
N CYS A 64 10.32 1.37 -2.14
CA CYS A 64 11.14 1.65 -0.98
C CYS A 64 10.46 2.68 -0.06
N ILE A 65 10.82 2.73 1.22
CA ILE A 65 10.23 3.66 2.19
C ILE A 65 10.24 5.11 1.70
N ARG A 66 11.33 5.55 1.04
CA ARG A 66 11.44 6.93 0.50
C ARG A 66 10.45 7.20 -0.63
N CYS A 67 10.36 6.29 -1.61
CA CYS A 67 9.44 6.44 -2.73
C CYS A 67 7.98 6.31 -2.30
N HIS A 68 7.67 5.44 -1.33
CA HIS A 68 6.33 5.32 -0.77
C HIS A 68 5.90 6.60 -0.05
N ALA A 69 6.75 7.19 0.79
CA ALA A 69 6.47 8.47 1.45
C ALA A 69 6.20 9.60 0.43
N ARG A 70 7.00 9.65 -0.65
CA ARG A 70 6.80 10.61 -1.75
C ARG A 70 5.48 10.39 -2.50
N SER A 71 5.10 9.14 -2.78
CA SER A 71 3.80 8.83 -3.39
C SER A 71 2.66 9.37 -2.55
N ARG A 72 2.67 9.08 -1.25
CA ARG A 72 1.61 9.52 -0.33
C ARG A 72 1.53 11.04 -0.22
N ALA A 73 2.67 11.73 -0.26
CA ALA A 73 2.70 13.19 -0.29
C ALA A 73 2.04 13.75 -1.57
N ALA A 74 2.32 13.14 -2.73
CA ALA A 74 1.68 13.52 -3.99
C ALA A 74 0.17 13.21 -4.01
N GLU A 75 -0.24 12.07 -3.44
CA GLU A 75 -1.66 11.69 -3.30
C GLU A 75 -2.42 12.63 -2.37
N ASN A 76 -1.84 12.96 -1.21
CA ASN A 76 -2.41 13.95 -0.30
C ASN A 76 -2.54 15.33 -0.94
N TRP A 77 -1.59 15.73 -1.79
CA TRP A 77 -1.65 17.01 -2.51
C TRP A 77 -2.80 17.04 -3.54
N ARG A 78 -3.12 15.91 -4.18
CA ARG A 78 -4.23 15.81 -5.14
C ARG A 78 -5.62 15.81 -4.51
N GLY A 79 -5.73 15.56 -3.20
CA GLY A 79 -7.00 15.56 -2.46
C GLY A 79 -7.34 16.87 -1.73
N GLY A 80 -6.52 17.92 -1.93
CA GLY A 80 -6.65 19.21 -1.25
C GLY A 80 -6.87 20.39 -2.21
N GLY A 81 -7.67 20.19 -3.25
CA GLY A 81 -8.16 21.24 -4.15
C GLY A 81 -9.67 21.30 -4.16
#